data_AF-A0A833LK15-F1
#
_entry.id   AF-A0A833LK15-F1
#
_cell.length_a   1.000
_cell.length_b   1.000
_cell.length_c   1.000
_cell.angle_alpha   90.00
_cell.angle_beta   90.00
_cell.angle_gamma   90.00
#
_symmetry.space_group_name_H-M   'P 1'
#
loop_
_entity.id
_entity.type
_entity.pdbx_description
1 polymer ?
#
loop_
_entity_poly.entity_id
_entity_poly.type
_entity_poly.pdbx_seq_one_letter_code
_entity_poly.pdbx_strand_id
1 'polypeptide(L)'
;MIGRIAAALALLMALIGPASADAWQTYANERFGATADVPADWRAGEPPANGDGLAFTSADGAARITVSGSLQTFDTIAEAMASYEAPNDGETVTYRHRGKRSVVVSGTSGDRIFYRKSILSCADTIWNSVSIDYPAADKSAYDALVTHVAGSLRAGPGWQAADCG
;
A
#
# COMPACT_ATOMS: atom_id res chain seq x y z
N MET A 1 10.06 -13.00 74.18
CA MET A 1 9.56 -13.95 73.16
C MET A 1 8.41 -13.28 72.42
N ILE A 2 8.34 -13.48 71.10
CA ILE A 2 7.27 -13.02 70.17
C ILE A 2 7.35 -11.51 69.87
N GLY A 3 7.39 -11.00 68.64
CA GLY A 3 7.26 -11.57 67.31
C GLY A 3 6.98 -10.42 66.33
N ARG A 4 7.75 -10.38 65.24
CA ARG A 4 7.82 -9.38 64.15
C ARG A 4 6.45 -9.11 63.51
N ILE A 5 6.23 -7.92 62.94
CA ILE A 5 5.84 -7.72 61.53
C ILE A 5 6.20 -6.27 61.15
N ALA A 6 7.25 -6.10 60.34
CA ALA A 6 7.47 -4.88 59.57
C ALA A 6 6.81 -5.11 58.21
N ALA A 7 5.74 -4.38 57.92
CA ALA A 7 5.08 -4.42 56.62
C ALA A 7 5.94 -3.64 55.61
N ALA A 8 6.70 -4.36 54.79
CA ALA A 8 7.41 -3.77 53.66
C ALA A 8 6.40 -3.52 52.53
N LEU A 9 6.08 -2.26 52.27
CA LEU A 9 5.27 -1.84 51.12
C LEU A 9 6.15 -1.94 49.87
N ALA A 10 6.06 -3.07 49.16
CA ALA A 10 6.74 -3.25 47.88
C ALA A 10 6.02 -2.39 46.81
N LEU A 11 6.66 -1.30 46.41
CA LEU A 11 6.22 -0.45 45.30
C LEU A 11 6.43 -1.22 43.99
N LEU A 12 5.35 -1.78 43.41
CA LEU A 12 5.39 -2.29 42.03
C LEU A 12 5.53 -1.09 41.08
N MET A 13 6.75 -0.82 40.62
CA MET A 13 6.95 -0.02 39.40
C MET A 13 6.51 -0.88 38.21
N ALA A 14 5.32 -0.62 37.68
CA ALA A 14 4.93 -1.12 36.37
C ALA A 14 5.87 -0.50 35.33
N LEU A 15 6.72 -1.33 34.73
CA LEU A 15 7.49 -0.99 33.54
C LEU A 15 6.51 -0.83 32.37
N ILE A 16 5.94 0.36 32.20
CA ILE A 16 5.28 0.74 30.96
C ILE A 16 6.41 1.00 29.96
N GLY A 17 6.88 -0.06 29.30
CA GLY A 17 7.75 0.08 28.14
C GLY A 17 7.01 0.84 27.02
N PRO A 18 7.72 1.55 26.14
CA PRO A 18 7.08 2.14 24.98
C PRO A 18 6.41 1.03 24.17
N ALA A 19 5.11 1.17 23.91
CA ALA A 19 4.48 0.37 22.88
C ALA A 19 5.14 0.78 21.56
N SER A 20 5.98 -0.10 20.99
CA SER A 20 6.43 0.08 19.62
C SER A 20 5.19 0.05 18.75
N ALA A 21 4.76 1.21 18.25
CA ALA A 21 3.81 1.25 17.15
C ALA A 21 4.45 0.48 15.99
N ASP A 22 3.69 -0.44 15.39
CA ASP A 22 4.16 -1.12 14.19
C ASP A 22 4.48 -0.06 13.12
N ALA A 23 5.62 -0.19 12.44
CA ALA A 23 6.05 0.78 11.43
C ALA A 23 5.12 0.76 10.21
N TRP A 24 4.36 -0.32 10.06
CA TRP A 24 3.45 -0.56 8.96
C TRP A 24 2.03 -0.81 9.47
N GLN A 25 1.06 -0.41 8.67
CA GLN A 25 -0.33 -0.80 8.82
C GLN A 25 -0.83 -1.38 7.50
N THR A 26 -1.63 -2.43 7.54
CA THR A 26 -2.29 -2.95 6.34
C THR A 26 -3.55 -2.14 6.06
N TYR A 27 -3.61 -1.50 4.89
CA TYR A 27 -4.85 -0.97 4.36
C TYR A 27 -5.60 -2.04 3.56
N ALA A 28 -6.93 -2.05 3.66
CA ALA A 28 -7.81 -2.89 2.87
C ALA A 28 -8.93 -2.04 2.24
N ASN A 29 -8.99 -2.02 0.92
CA ASN A 29 -10.09 -1.40 0.20
C ASN A 29 -11.33 -2.29 0.28
N GLU A 30 -12.36 -1.82 1.00
CA GLU A 30 -13.59 -2.58 1.25
C GLU A 30 -14.38 -2.93 -0.03
N ARG A 31 -14.19 -2.15 -1.10
CA ARG A 31 -14.89 -2.32 -2.37
C ARG A 31 -14.32 -3.45 -3.21
N PHE A 32 -13.06 -3.32 -3.60
CA PHE A 32 -12.39 -4.21 -4.55
C PHE A 32 -11.39 -5.16 -3.88
N GLY A 33 -11.24 -5.10 -2.57
CA GLY A 33 -10.38 -6.02 -1.82
C GLY A 33 -8.89 -5.80 -2.05
N ALA A 34 -8.46 -4.66 -2.59
CA ALA A 34 -7.04 -4.34 -2.69
C ALA A 34 -6.46 -4.17 -1.28
N THR A 35 -5.45 -4.96 -0.95
CA THR A 35 -4.75 -4.85 0.34
C THR A 35 -3.25 -4.64 0.13
N ALA A 36 -2.67 -3.74 0.91
CA ALA A 36 -1.23 -3.49 0.93
C ALA A 36 -0.84 -2.82 2.26
N ASP A 37 0.41 -3.01 2.66
CA ASP A 37 0.99 -2.31 3.78
C ASP A 37 1.37 -0.89 3.36
N VAL A 38 1.13 0.07 4.27
CA VAL A 38 1.52 1.47 4.17
C VAL A 38 2.16 1.90 5.49
N PRO A 39 3.06 2.90 5.51
CA PRO A 39 3.65 3.34 6.77
C PRO A 39 2.57 3.83 7.75
N ALA A 40 2.71 3.45 9.02
CA ALA A 40 1.71 3.74 10.04
C ALA A 40 1.59 5.25 10.35
N ASP A 41 2.65 6.01 10.10
CA ASP A 41 2.76 7.45 10.34
C ASP A 41 2.34 8.31 9.14
N TRP A 42 2.01 7.70 8.00
CA TRP A 42 1.55 8.44 6.82
C TRP A 42 0.08 8.86 6.96
N ARG A 43 -0.20 10.09 6.51
CA ARG A 43 -1.54 10.66 6.60
C ARG A 43 -2.44 10.08 5.50
N ALA A 44 -3.52 9.42 5.90
CA ALA A 44 -4.61 9.07 4.99
C ALA A 44 -5.31 10.32 4.44
N GLY A 45 -5.62 10.30 3.15
CA GLY A 45 -6.46 11.31 2.50
C GLY A 45 -7.94 11.08 2.76
N GLU A 46 -8.78 11.90 2.13
CA GLU A 46 -10.23 11.69 2.11
C GLU A 46 -10.55 10.47 1.22
N PRO A 47 -11.41 9.53 1.66
CA PRO A 47 -11.89 8.46 0.81
C PRO A 47 -12.60 9.00 -0.44
N PRO A 48 -12.27 8.48 -1.64
CA PRO A 48 -12.92 8.93 -2.87
C PRO A 48 -14.40 8.52 -2.88
N ALA A 49 -15.25 9.31 -3.53
CA ALA A 49 -16.70 9.06 -3.57
C ALA A 49 -17.09 7.70 -4.18
N ASN A 50 -16.25 7.18 -5.09
CA ASN A 50 -16.44 5.86 -5.67
C ASN A 50 -15.85 4.73 -4.79
N GLY A 51 -15.12 5.04 -3.71
CA GLY A 51 -14.53 4.05 -2.80
C GLY A 51 -13.54 3.11 -3.48
N ASP A 52 -12.88 3.52 -4.56
CA ASP A 52 -11.97 2.66 -5.34
C ASP A 52 -10.59 2.46 -4.68
N GLY A 53 -10.31 3.18 -3.60
CA GLY A 53 -9.01 3.11 -2.94
C GLY A 53 -8.84 4.20 -1.90
N LEU A 54 -7.61 4.33 -1.42
CA LEU A 54 -7.22 5.41 -0.53
C LEU A 54 -5.78 5.82 -0.82
N ALA A 55 -5.52 7.11 -0.67
CA ALA A 55 -4.18 7.66 -0.77
C ALA A 55 -3.61 7.99 0.61
N PHE A 56 -2.32 7.77 0.76
CA PHE A 56 -1.53 8.04 1.95
C PHE A 56 -0.37 8.95 1.55
N THR A 57 -0.08 9.96 2.35
CA THR A 57 0.96 10.95 2.08
C THR A 57 1.96 10.98 3.22
N SER A 58 3.25 11.05 2.88
CA SER A 58 4.33 11.18 3.87
C SER A 58 4.16 12.42 4.74
N ALA A 59 4.76 12.41 5.94
CA ALA A 59 4.63 13.50 6.90
C ALA A 59 5.06 14.88 6.34
N ASP A 60 6.08 14.89 5.47
CA ASP A 60 6.59 16.08 4.77
C ASP A 60 5.83 16.42 3.48
N GLY A 61 4.88 15.59 3.05
CA GLY A 61 4.14 15.77 1.81
C GLY A 61 4.89 15.37 0.54
N ALA A 62 6.13 14.90 0.64
CA ALA A 62 7.00 14.66 -0.51
C ALA A 62 6.62 13.41 -1.31
N ALA A 63 6.06 12.38 -0.67
CA ALA A 63 5.70 11.11 -1.28
C ALA A 63 4.25 10.71 -1.03
N ARG A 64 3.72 9.90 -1.95
CA ARG A 64 2.34 9.42 -1.89
C ARG A 64 2.27 7.96 -2.31
N ILE A 65 1.45 7.20 -1.59
CA ILE A 65 1.03 5.83 -1.94
C ILE A 65 -0.48 5.89 -2.19
N THR A 66 -0.94 5.22 -3.24
CA THR A 66 -2.36 4.96 -3.46
C THR A 66 -2.55 3.46 -3.58
N VAL A 67 -3.41 2.89 -2.73
CA VAL A 67 -3.84 1.49 -2.80
C VAL A 67 -5.26 1.49 -3.32
N SER A 68 -5.51 0.85 -4.45
CA SER A 68 -6.80 0.90 -5.14
C SER A 68 -7.15 -0.40 -5.83
N GLY A 69 -8.40 -0.52 -6.24
CA GLY A 69 -8.83 -1.54 -7.17
C GLY A 69 -9.83 -1.01 -8.19
N SER A 70 -10.12 -1.84 -9.19
CA SER A 70 -11.10 -1.53 -10.23
C SER A 70 -11.67 -2.81 -10.84
N LEU A 71 -12.82 -2.69 -11.50
CA LEU A 71 -13.32 -3.77 -12.35
C LEU A 71 -12.41 -3.94 -13.56
N GLN A 72 -12.26 -5.17 -14.02
CA GLN A 72 -11.81 -5.44 -15.38
C GLN A 72 -12.96 -5.04 -16.31
N THR A 73 -12.70 -4.10 -17.22
CA THR A 73 -13.71 -3.60 -18.19
C THR A 73 -13.23 -3.64 -19.65
N PHE A 74 -12.11 -4.29 -19.95
CA PHE A 74 -11.60 -4.40 -21.33
C PHE A 74 -12.10 -5.68 -21.97
N ASP A 75 -12.31 -5.67 -23.28
CA ASP A 75 -12.80 -6.83 -24.03
C ASP A 75 -11.87 -8.04 -23.90
N THR A 76 -10.55 -7.80 -23.84
CA THR A 76 -9.56 -8.85 -23.63
C THR A 76 -8.59 -8.55 -22.49
N ILE A 77 -8.04 -9.63 -21.93
CA ILE A 77 -6.94 -9.53 -20.95
C ILE A 77 -5.69 -8.91 -21.57
N ALA A 78 -5.42 -9.17 -22.85
CA ALA A 78 -4.26 -8.62 -23.54
C ALA A 78 -4.34 -7.09 -23.60
N GLU A 79 -5.50 -6.54 -23.96
CA GLU A 79 -5.76 -5.10 -23.96
C GLU A 79 -5.68 -4.51 -22.56
N ALA A 80 -6.31 -5.15 -21.57
CA ALA A 80 -6.23 -4.70 -20.19
C ALA A 80 -4.78 -4.59 -19.73
N MET A 81 -4.01 -5.67 -19.89
CA MET A 81 -2.60 -5.69 -19.51
C MET A 81 -1.78 -4.64 -20.27
N ALA A 82 -2.07 -4.37 -21.55
CA ALA A 82 -1.41 -3.31 -22.32
C ALA A 82 -1.77 -1.90 -21.81
N SER A 83 -3.01 -1.68 -21.39
CA SER A 83 -3.44 -0.41 -20.79
C SER A 83 -2.73 -0.12 -19.48
N TYR A 84 -2.63 -1.09 -18.56
CA TYR A 84 -1.87 -0.95 -17.30
C TYR A 84 -0.37 -0.72 -17.50
N GLU A 85 0.12 -1.09 -18.68
CA GLU A 85 1.49 -0.95 -19.11
C GLU A 85 1.78 0.42 -19.76
N ALA A 86 0.76 1.12 -20.22
CA ALA A 86 0.93 2.39 -20.90
C ALA A 86 1.43 3.46 -19.91
N PRO A 87 2.27 4.40 -20.37
CA PRO A 87 2.49 5.64 -19.62
C PRO A 87 1.18 6.43 -19.53
N ASN A 88 0.96 7.13 -18.42
CA ASN A 88 -0.01 8.22 -18.39
C ASN A 88 0.57 9.47 -19.07
N ASP A 89 -0.26 10.48 -19.29
CA ASP A 89 0.18 11.77 -19.84
C ASP A 89 1.32 12.37 -19.01
N GLY A 90 2.41 12.75 -19.68
CA GLY A 90 3.61 13.32 -19.05
C GLY A 90 4.55 12.32 -18.40
N GLU A 91 4.26 11.02 -18.45
CA GLU A 91 5.14 9.97 -17.93
C GLU A 91 6.09 9.42 -19.01
N THR A 92 7.32 9.13 -18.60
CA THR A 92 8.27 8.32 -19.37
C THR A 92 8.53 7.03 -18.62
N VAL A 93 8.00 5.90 -19.12
CA VAL A 93 8.26 4.57 -18.55
C VAL A 93 9.68 4.14 -18.89
N THR A 94 10.51 3.90 -17.88
CA THR A 94 11.90 3.43 -18.02
C THR A 94 12.09 1.99 -17.54
N TYR A 95 11.13 1.45 -16.79
CA TYR A 95 11.08 0.07 -16.34
C TYR A 95 9.70 -0.53 -16.58
N ARG A 96 9.68 -1.77 -17.06
CA ARG A 96 8.46 -2.52 -17.33
C ARG A 96 8.69 -4.00 -17.02
N HIS A 97 7.73 -4.60 -16.35
CA HIS A 97 7.69 -6.05 -16.15
C HIS A 97 6.26 -6.56 -16.27
N ARG A 98 6.08 -7.58 -17.11
CA ARG A 98 4.80 -8.26 -17.35
C ARG A 98 4.89 -9.70 -16.87
N GLY A 99 4.06 -10.04 -15.88
CA GLY A 99 3.77 -11.41 -15.50
C GLY A 99 2.50 -11.93 -16.18
N LYS A 100 2.08 -13.15 -15.82
CA LYS A 100 0.86 -13.77 -16.38
C LYS A 100 -0.40 -12.95 -16.08
N ARG A 101 -0.49 -12.40 -14.86
CA ARG A 101 -1.62 -11.63 -14.31
C ARG A 101 -1.14 -10.43 -13.50
N SER A 102 -0.01 -9.86 -13.89
CA SER A 102 0.58 -8.73 -13.18
C SER A 102 1.33 -7.82 -14.12
N VAL A 103 1.24 -6.52 -13.87
CA VAL A 103 1.99 -5.49 -14.57
C VAL A 103 2.73 -4.64 -13.53
N VAL A 104 4.00 -4.37 -13.80
CA VAL A 104 4.78 -3.37 -13.10
C VAL A 104 5.32 -2.37 -14.12
N VAL A 105 5.09 -1.09 -13.87
CA VAL A 105 5.72 0.00 -14.62
C VAL A 105 6.32 1.01 -13.67
N SER A 106 7.49 1.54 -14.01
CA SER A 106 8.11 2.63 -13.28
C SER A 106 8.85 3.54 -14.25
N GLY A 107 8.99 4.79 -13.87
CA GLY A 107 9.53 5.81 -14.75
C GLY A 107 9.57 7.17 -14.08
N THR A 108 9.69 8.20 -14.90
CA THR A 108 9.72 9.58 -14.45
C THR A 108 8.48 10.35 -14.91
N SER A 109 8.06 11.32 -14.11
CA SER A 109 7.08 12.34 -14.46
C SER A 109 7.59 13.67 -13.89
N GLY A 110 8.12 14.54 -14.75
CA GLY A 110 8.84 15.73 -14.31
C GLY A 110 10.04 15.37 -13.43
N ASP A 111 10.08 15.93 -12.21
CA ASP A 111 11.11 15.70 -11.19
C ASP A 111 10.77 14.54 -10.23
N ARG A 112 9.72 13.78 -10.51
CA ARG A 112 9.25 12.65 -9.70
C ARG A 112 9.50 11.31 -10.37
N ILE A 113 9.62 10.28 -9.55
CA ILE A 113 9.52 8.89 -9.97
C ILE A 113 8.11 8.39 -9.65
N PHE A 114 7.52 7.66 -10.59
CA PHE A 114 6.33 6.85 -10.31
C PHE A 114 6.69 5.36 -10.35
N TYR A 115 6.01 4.58 -9.53
CA TYR A 115 6.02 3.12 -9.55
C TYR A 115 4.59 2.64 -9.44
N ARG A 116 4.17 1.76 -10.35
CA ARG A 116 2.85 1.11 -10.30
C ARG A 116 3.03 -0.39 -10.40
N LYS A 117 2.39 -1.12 -9.49
CA LYS A 117 2.17 -2.57 -9.60
C LYS A 117 0.67 -2.82 -9.57
N SER A 118 0.19 -3.59 -10.54
CA SER A 118 -1.21 -4.02 -10.65
C SER A 118 -1.26 -5.53 -10.83
N ILE A 119 -2.13 -6.19 -10.09
CA ILE A 119 -2.42 -7.62 -10.20
C ILE A 119 -3.86 -7.81 -10.64
N LEU A 120 -4.07 -8.75 -11.56
CA LEU A 120 -5.38 -9.17 -12.02
C LEU A 120 -5.80 -10.39 -11.20
N SER A 121 -6.88 -10.23 -10.45
CA SER A 121 -7.32 -11.10 -9.37
C SER A 121 -8.75 -11.59 -9.61
N CYS A 122 -9.23 -12.48 -8.74
CA CYS A 122 -10.65 -12.82 -8.64
C CYS A 122 -11.26 -13.36 -9.94
N ALA A 123 -10.67 -14.43 -10.46
CA ALA A 123 -11.04 -14.99 -11.77
C ALA A 123 -11.03 -13.94 -12.90
N ASP A 124 -10.04 -13.05 -12.86
CA ASP A 124 -9.78 -12.00 -13.86
C ASP A 124 -10.83 -10.87 -13.92
N THR A 125 -11.58 -10.67 -12.84
CA THR A 125 -12.64 -9.65 -12.79
C THR A 125 -12.20 -8.37 -12.08
N ILE A 126 -11.16 -8.42 -11.25
CA ILE A 126 -10.71 -7.28 -10.42
C ILE A 126 -9.24 -7.00 -10.65
N TRP A 127 -8.91 -5.73 -10.83
CA TRP A 127 -7.55 -5.24 -10.69
C TRP A 127 -7.33 -4.72 -9.28
N ASN A 128 -6.23 -5.12 -8.64
CA ASN A 128 -5.75 -4.52 -7.41
C ASN A 128 -4.39 -3.88 -7.66
N SER A 129 -4.19 -2.67 -7.16
CA SER A 129 -3.07 -1.83 -7.54
C SER A 129 -2.47 -1.08 -6.37
N VAL A 130 -1.16 -0.89 -6.44
CA VAL A 130 -0.44 0.15 -5.69
C VAL A 130 0.26 1.07 -6.68
N SER A 131 0.07 2.37 -6.46
CA SER A 131 0.82 3.43 -7.12
C SER A 131 1.61 4.19 -6.06
N ILE A 132 2.88 4.46 -6.34
CA ILE A 132 3.78 5.19 -5.46
C ILE A 132 4.44 6.28 -6.27
N ASP A 133 4.45 7.51 -5.76
CA ASP A 133 5.17 8.62 -6.38
C ASP A 133 5.97 9.41 -5.34
N TYR A 134 7.18 9.81 -5.71
CA TYR A 134 8.15 10.46 -4.81
C TYR A 134 9.19 11.25 -5.62
N PRO A 135 9.96 12.17 -4.99
CA PRO A 135 10.97 12.97 -5.70
C PRO A 135 12.07 12.07 -6.26
N ALA A 136 12.47 12.29 -7.52
CA ALA A 136 13.49 11.47 -8.17
C ALA A 136 14.85 11.57 -7.47
N ALA A 137 15.15 12.72 -6.87
CA ALA A 137 16.37 12.95 -6.09
C ALA A 137 16.49 12.01 -4.87
N ASP A 138 15.36 11.56 -4.32
CA ASP A 138 15.30 10.75 -3.10
C ASP A 138 15.15 9.26 -3.38
N LYS A 139 15.41 8.81 -4.61
CA LYS A 139 15.20 7.42 -5.03
C LYS A 139 15.78 6.41 -4.05
N SER A 140 17.04 6.59 -3.64
CA SER A 140 17.70 5.66 -2.71
C SER A 140 17.01 5.61 -1.34
N ALA A 141 16.42 6.71 -0.87
CA ALA A 141 15.69 6.75 0.39
C ALA A 141 14.34 6.01 0.31
N TYR A 142 13.70 5.99 -0.87
CA TYR A 142 12.40 5.34 -1.06
C TYR A 142 12.48 3.89 -1.55
N ASP A 143 13.65 3.38 -1.96
CA ASP A 143 13.77 2.03 -2.56
C ASP A 143 13.25 0.91 -1.64
N ALA A 144 13.54 0.99 -0.32
CA ALA A 144 13.04 0.01 0.64
C ALA A 144 11.52 0.10 0.83
N LEU A 145 10.97 1.33 0.86
CA LEU A 145 9.54 1.57 0.97
C LEU A 145 8.79 1.03 -0.26
N VAL A 146 9.28 1.34 -1.47
CA VAL A 146 8.69 0.85 -2.72
C VAL A 146 8.68 -0.67 -2.74
N THR A 147 9.79 -1.31 -2.35
CA THR A 147 9.91 -2.76 -2.31
C THR A 147 8.92 -3.39 -1.34
N HIS A 148 8.79 -2.85 -0.12
CA HIS A 148 7.87 -3.36 0.89
C HIS A 148 6.40 -3.20 0.46
N VAL A 149 6.00 -1.98 0.11
CA VAL A 149 4.61 -1.65 -0.29
C VAL A 149 4.20 -2.47 -1.51
N ALA A 150 5.01 -2.49 -2.56
CA ALA A 150 4.72 -3.29 -3.76
C ALA A 150 4.73 -4.80 -3.48
N GLY A 151 5.62 -5.28 -2.60
CA GLY A 151 5.69 -6.67 -2.18
C GLY A 151 4.47 -7.13 -1.39
N SER A 152 3.89 -6.24 -0.59
CA SER A 152 2.72 -6.51 0.25
C SER A 152 1.38 -6.51 -0.50
N LEU A 153 1.33 -6.06 -1.75
CA LEU A 153 0.10 -6.02 -2.54
C LEU A 153 -0.49 -7.43 -2.73
N ARG A 154 -1.73 -7.59 -2.28
CA ARG A 154 -2.53 -8.81 -2.43
C ARG A 154 -4.02 -8.49 -2.58
N ALA A 155 -4.72 -9.40 -3.24
CA ALA A 155 -6.17 -9.41 -3.25
C ALA A 155 -6.70 -9.96 -1.92
N GLY A 156 -7.81 -9.40 -1.46
CA GLY A 156 -8.60 -9.86 -0.32
C GLY A 156 -10.08 -9.70 -0.63
N PRO A 157 -10.95 -9.93 0.37
CA PRO A 157 -12.39 -9.78 0.18
C PRO A 157 -12.78 -8.31 0.03
N GLY A 158 -13.84 -8.07 -0.75
CA GLY A 158 -14.53 -6.78 -0.84
C GLY A 158 -15.95 -6.96 -1.34
N TRP A 159 -16.82 -5.97 -1.20
CA TRP A 159 -18.23 -6.13 -1.59
C TRP A 159 -18.46 -6.23 -3.11
N GLN A 160 -17.48 -5.85 -3.93
CA GLN A 160 -17.40 -6.15 -5.37
C GLN A 160 -16.41 -7.27 -5.71
N ALA A 161 -15.85 -7.88 -4.68
CA ALA A 161 -14.78 -8.86 -4.70
C ALA A 161 -15.13 -10.02 -3.73
N ALA A 162 -16.40 -10.39 -3.65
CA ALA A 162 -16.91 -11.30 -2.60
C ALA A 162 -16.34 -12.71 -2.72
N ASP A 163 -16.07 -13.16 -3.96
CA ASP A 163 -15.49 -14.46 -4.27
C ASP A 163 -13.94 -14.41 -4.37
N CYS A 164 -13.33 -13.30 -3.95
CA CYS A 164 -11.87 -13.15 -3.88
C CYS A 164 -11.33 -13.73 -2.56
N GLY A 165 -11.18 -15.05 -2.49
CA GLY A 165 -10.65 -15.76 -1.31
C GLY A 165 -10.45 -17.24 -1.54
#